data_AF-A0A7G9S8Z8-F1
#
_entry.id   AF-A0A7G9S8Z8-F1
#
_cell.length_a   1.000
_cell.length_b   1.000
_cell.length_c   1.000
_cell.angle_alpha   90.00
_cell.angle_beta   90.00
_cell.angle_gamma   90.00
#
_symmetry.space_group_name_H-M   'P 1'
#
loop_
_entity.id
_entity.type
_entity.pdbx_description
1 polymer ?
#
loop_
_entity_poly.entity_id
_entity_poly.type
_entity_poly.pdbx_seq_one_letter_code
_entity_poly.pdbx_strand_id
1 'polypeptide(L)'
;MLHDESEESRFYVDAGRWDRSGDTLKIWLRTEPKSDQSAYRELVTLEEIRCSSLQSRTLEGHFRLANGQTRGGRADQPFADAQPGSAWQAIAEDACAMTASAGRMARAN
;
A
#
# COMPACT_ATOMS: atom_id res chain seq x y z
N MET A 1 -20.46 6.58 -25.87
CA MET A 1 -20.18 6.88 -24.46
C MET A 1 -19.50 5.66 -23.89
N LEU A 2 -18.16 5.69 -23.77
CA LEU A 2 -17.40 4.66 -23.07
C LEU A 2 -17.50 4.99 -21.58
N HIS A 3 -18.30 4.22 -20.84
CA HIS A 3 -18.20 4.18 -19.39
C HIS A 3 -16.94 3.38 -19.09
N ASP A 4 -15.83 4.07 -18.88
CA ASP A 4 -14.63 3.47 -18.32
C ASP A 4 -14.77 3.54 -16.79
N GLU A 5 -15.43 2.52 -16.25
CA GLU A 5 -15.53 2.24 -14.82
C GLU A 5 -14.18 1.68 -14.33
N SER A 6 -13.12 2.48 -14.41
CA SER A 6 -11.89 2.18 -13.68
C SER A 6 -12.14 2.46 -12.19
N GLU A 7 -12.73 1.46 -11.53
CA GLU A 7 -13.03 1.33 -10.10
C GLU A 7 -11.76 1.19 -9.25
N GLU A 8 -10.74 2.01 -9.53
CA GLU A 8 -9.44 1.83 -8.90
C GLU A 8 -9.42 2.42 -7.50
N SER A 9 -9.08 1.59 -6.51
CA SER A 9 -8.82 2.03 -5.15
C SER A 9 -7.67 3.03 -5.14
N ARG A 10 -7.73 4.04 -4.26
CA ARG A 10 -6.64 5.01 -4.12
C ARG A 10 -5.64 4.50 -3.11
N PHE A 11 -4.38 4.44 -3.51
CA PHE A 11 -3.27 4.03 -2.68
C PHE A 11 -2.41 5.24 -2.30
N TYR A 12 -2.05 5.33 -1.03
CA TYR A 12 -1.19 6.39 -0.50
C TYR A 12 -0.11 5.75 0.37
N VAL A 13 1.14 5.97 0.04
CA VAL A 13 2.26 5.61 0.92
C VAL A 13 2.48 6.75 1.91
N ASP A 14 2.47 6.44 3.21
CA ASP A 14 2.76 7.42 4.25
C ASP A 14 4.27 7.72 4.27
N ALA A 15 4.66 8.79 3.56
CA ALA A 15 6.04 9.22 3.44
C ALA A 15 6.69 9.62 4.78
N GLY A 16 5.91 9.80 5.85
CA GLY A 16 6.40 10.12 7.20
C GLY A 16 6.64 8.89 8.08
N ARG A 17 6.26 7.69 7.64
CA ARG A 17 6.40 6.44 8.40
C ARG A 17 6.93 5.31 7.54
N TRP A 18 8.25 5.28 7.36
CA TRP A 18 8.96 4.19 6.73
C TRP A 18 10.28 3.89 7.47
N ASP A 19 10.77 2.67 7.32
CA ASP A 19 12.03 2.20 7.91
C ASP A 19 12.78 1.37 6.85
N ARG A 20 14.05 1.68 6.59
CA ARG A 20 14.86 0.94 5.61
C ARG A 20 16.09 0.34 6.27
N SER A 21 16.27 -0.96 6.09
CA SER A 21 17.43 -1.72 6.56
C SER A 21 17.97 -2.58 5.42
N GLY A 22 19.08 -2.13 4.81
CA GLY A 22 19.67 -2.77 3.65
C GLY A 22 18.70 -2.83 2.45
N ASP A 23 18.38 -4.04 2.02
CA ASP A 23 17.43 -4.31 0.93
C ASP A 23 15.96 -4.27 1.37
N THR A 24 15.69 -4.26 2.68
CA THR A 24 14.34 -4.31 3.22
C THR A 24 13.82 -2.90 3.50
N LEU A 25 12.62 -2.60 3.01
CA LEU A 25 11.89 -1.36 3.23
C LEU A 25 10.54 -1.67 3.89
N LYS A 26 10.24 -1.02 5.00
CA LYS A 26 8.93 -1.05 5.63
C LYS A 26 8.21 0.26 5.36
N ILE A 27 6.96 0.20 4.93
CA ILE A 27 6.11 1.36 4.69
C ILE A 27 4.74 1.18 5.30
N TRP A 28 4.11 2.28 5.69
CA TRP A 28 2.67 2.29 5.93
C TRP A 28 1.94 2.64 4.63
N LEU A 29 1.10 1.74 4.15
CA LEU A 29 0.24 1.93 2.99
C LEU A 29 -1.18 2.21 3.46
N ARG A 30 -1.80 3.26 2.91
CA ARG A 30 -3.22 3.54 3.08
C ARG A 30 -3.94 3.30 1.77
N THR A 31 -4.99 2.50 1.83
CA THR A 31 -5.88 2.20 0.71
C THR A 31 -7.26 2.72 1.03
N GLU A 32 -7.75 3.65 0.19
CA GLU A 32 -9.10 4.18 0.25
C GLU A 32 -9.90 3.58 -0.91
N PRO A 33 -10.93 2.76 -0.64
CA PRO A 33 -11.80 2.28 -1.70
C PRO A 33 -12.63 3.44 -2.26
N LYS A 34 -12.81 3.48 -3.58
CA LYS A 34 -13.52 4.55 -4.29
C LYS A 34 -15.05 4.44 -4.16
N SER A 35 -15.57 3.25 -3.80
CA SER A 35 -17.01 2.98 -3.67
C SER A 35 -17.49 3.13 -2.23
N ASP A 36 -18.53 3.96 -2.04
CA ASP A 36 -19.26 4.14 -0.78
C ASP A 36 -19.94 2.83 -0.27
N GLN A 37 -20.01 1.80 -1.12
CA GLN A 37 -20.51 0.46 -0.76
C GLN A 37 -19.44 -0.46 -0.14
N SER A 38 -18.20 0.02 0.01
CA SER A 38 -17.12 -0.78 0.58
C SER A 38 -17.33 -1.04 2.08
N ALA A 39 -17.05 -2.27 2.51
CA ALA A 39 -17.18 -2.67 3.93
C ALA A 39 -16.29 -1.83 4.87
N TYR A 40 -15.25 -1.19 4.32
CA TYR A 40 -14.33 -0.30 5.00
C TYR A 40 -14.18 1.00 4.20
N ARG A 41 -13.89 2.10 4.91
CA ARG A 41 -13.60 3.43 4.33
C ARG A 41 -12.12 3.68 4.13
N GLU A 42 -11.29 2.99 4.90
CA GLU A 42 -9.84 3.14 4.89
C GLU A 42 -9.24 1.82 5.36
N LEU A 43 -8.23 1.33 4.65
CA LEU A 43 -7.37 0.24 5.06
C LEU A 43 -5.95 0.80 5.19
N VAL A 44 -5.30 0.57 6.32
CA VAL A 44 -3.93 0.98 6.60
C VAL A 44 -3.13 -0.27 6.92
N THR A 45 -2.12 -0.59 6.10
CA THR A 45 -1.26 -1.75 6.30
C THR A 45 0.20 -1.34 6.51
N LEU A 46 0.91 -2.12 7.32
CA LEU A 46 2.37 -2.07 7.39
C LEU A 46 2.90 -3.14 6.44
N GLU A 47 3.54 -2.70 5.37
CA GLU A 47 4.11 -3.57 4.34
C GLU A 47 5.63 -3.63 4.51
N GLU A 48 6.21 -4.82 4.42
CA GLU A 48 7.65 -5.05 4.33
C GLU A 48 7.98 -5.52 2.92
N ILE A 49 8.86 -4.79 2.23
CA ILE A 49 9.22 -4.95 0.82
C ILE A 49 10.72 -5.27 0.73
N ARG A 50 11.08 -6.27 -0.06
CA ARG A 50 12.47 -6.56 -0.48
C ARG A 50 12.72 -5.90 -1.82
N CYS A 51 13.53 -4.86 -1.84
CA CYS A 51 13.67 -4.02 -3.03
C CYS A 51 14.38 -4.70 -4.20
N SER A 52 15.25 -5.67 -3.93
CA SER A 52 15.93 -6.45 -4.97
C SER A 52 15.00 -7.35 -5.78
N SER A 53 13.90 -7.82 -5.18
CA SER A 53 12.95 -8.76 -5.79
C SER A 53 11.53 -8.22 -5.92
N LEU A 54 11.25 -7.04 -5.38
CA LEU A 54 9.91 -6.45 -5.24
C LEU A 54 8.90 -7.39 -4.56
N GLN A 55 9.41 -8.32 -3.74
CA GLN A 55 8.58 -9.17 -2.90
C GLN A 55 8.12 -8.40 -1.68
N SER A 56 6.84 -8.54 -1.32
CA SER A 56 6.31 -7.89 -0.13
C SER A 56 5.53 -8.83 0.75
N ARG A 57 5.42 -8.46 2.01
CA ARG A 57 4.43 -9.02 2.94
C ARG A 57 3.77 -7.92 3.73
N THR A 58 2.50 -8.08 4.00
CA THR A 58 1.85 -7.35 5.09
C THR A 58 2.38 -7.90 6.41
N LEU A 59 2.61 -7.01 7.39
CA LEU A 59 2.92 -7.35 8.78
C LEU A 59 1.71 -7.06 9.68
N GLU A 60 1.05 -5.93 9.43
CA GLU A 60 -0.07 -5.43 10.21
C GLU A 60 -1.10 -4.78 9.29
N GLY A 61 -2.37 -4.85 9.66
CA GLY A 61 -3.46 -4.22 8.93
C GLY A 61 -4.52 -3.68 9.88
N HIS A 62 -4.99 -2.47 9.59
CA HIS A 62 -6.08 -1.80 10.29
C HIS A 62 -7.09 -1.31 9.27
N PHE A 63 -8.36 -1.68 9.39
CA PHE A 63 -9.43 -1.14 8.57
C PHE A 63 -10.40 -0.33 9.43
N ARG A 64 -10.73 0.86 8.93
CA ARG A 64 -11.78 1.71 9.47
C ARG A 64 -13.07 1.39 8.73
N LEU A 65 -14.02 0.80 9.43
CA LEU A 65 -15.33 0.45 8.91
C LEU A 65 -16.18 1.70 8.65
N ALA A 66 -17.18 1.58 7.78
CA ALA A 66 -18.09 2.69 7.45
C ALA A 66 -18.86 3.24 8.67
N ASN A 67 -19.03 2.42 9.71
CA ASN A 67 -19.64 2.78 10.99
C ASN A 67 -18.66 3.50 11.97
N GLY A 68 -17.43 3.78 11.54
CA GLY A 68 -16.41 4.47 12.34
C GLY A 68 -15.60 3.57 13.27
N GLN A 69 -15.89 2.26 13.34
CA GLN A 69 -15.08 1.32 14.12
C GLN A 69 -13.76 1.02 13.42
N THR A 70 -12.66 1.03 14.18
CA THR A 70 -11.37 0.51 13.70
C THR A 70 -11.22 -0.93 14.15
N ARG A 71 -10.95 -1.82 13.21
CA ARG A 71 -10.52 -3.19 13.49
C ARG A 71 -9.10 -3.35 12.97
N GLY A 72 -8.24 -3.94 13.78
CA GLY A 72 -6.86 -4.19 13.43
C GLY A 72 -6.44 -5.60 13.81
N GLY A 73 -5.39 -6.07 13.14
CA GLY A 73 -4.78 -7.35 13.44
C GLY A 73 -3.39 -7.45 12.84
N ARG A 74 -2.56 -8.30 13.46
CA ARG A 74 -1.37 -8.79 12.79
C ARG A 74 -1.81 -9.62 11.59
N ALA A 75 -1.24 -9.29 10.45
CA ALA A 75 -1.43 -10.02 9.22
C ALA A 75 -0.03 -10.48 8.83
N ASP A 76 0.54 -11.45 9.57
CA ASP A 76 1.86 -12.02 9.27
C ASP A 76 1.71 -12.95 8.06
N GLN A 77 1.63 -12.33 6.89
CA GLN A 77 1.47 -13.04 5.62
C GLN A 77 2.86 -13.43 5.09
N PRO A 78 2.96 -14.54 4.33
CA PRO A 78 4.19 -14.86 3.62
C PRO A 78 4.50 -13.78 2.58
N PHE A 79 5.78 -13.68 2.19
CA PHE A 79 6.16 -12.84 1.07
C PHE A 79 5.46 -13.31 -0.21
N ALA A 80 4.89 -12.37 -0.94
CA ALA A 80 4.31 -12.56 -2.25
C ALA A 80 5.03 -11.66 -3.26
N ASP A 81 5.22 -12.18 -4.48
CA ASP A 81 5.74 -11.39 -5.59
C ASP A 81 4.68 -10.37 -6.03
N ALA A 82 5.10 -9.13 -6.27
CA ALA A 82 4.24 -8.17 -6.95
C ALA A 82 3.96 -8.67 -8.37
N GLN A 83 2.68 -8.82 -8.73
CA GLN A 83 2.33 -9.28 -10.07
C GLN A 83 2.80 -8.27 -11.12
N PRO A 84 3.47 -8.71 -12.20
CA PRO A 84 3.89 -7.83 -13.28
C PRO A 84 2.74 -6.98 -13.84
N GLY A 85 2.92 -5.66 -13.91
CA GLY A 85 1.91 -4.71 -14.40
C GLY A 85 0.82 -4.36 -13.39
N SER A 86 0.90 -4.82 -12.14
CA SER A 86 -0.05 -4.45 -11.09
C SER A 86 0.26 -3.09 -10.48
N ALA A 87 -0.77 -2.41 -9.95
CA ALA A 87 -0.61 -1.19 -9.16
C ALA A 87 0.36 -1.40 -7.97
N TRP A 88 0.38 -2.61 -7.38
CA TRP A 88 1.29 -2.94 -6.29
C TRP A 88 2.76 -2.97 -6.72
N GLN A 89 3.05 -3.49 -7.92
CA GLN A 89 4.42 -3.45 -8.44
C GLN A 89 4.90 -2.01 -8.60
N ALA A 90 4.08 -1.13 -9.18
CA ALA A 90 4.43 0.29 -9.33
C ALA A 90 4.66 0.97 -7.98
N ILE A 91 3.80 0.70 -6.98
CA ILE A 91 3.97 1.21 -5.61
C ILE A 91 5.26 0.69 -4.98
N ALA A 92 5.58 -0.60 -5.15
CA ALA A 92 6.79 -1.20 -4.60
C ALA A 92 8.05 -0.64 -5.27
N GLU A 93 8.04 -0.45 -6.58
CA GLU A 93 9.11 0.17 -7.35
C GLU A 93 9.36 1.62 -6.90
N ASP A 94 8.31 2.43 -6.82
CA ASP A 94 8.38 3.81 -6.34
C ASP A 94 8.87 3.86 -4.89
N ALA A 95 8.33 3.00 -4.02
CA ALA A 95 8.71 2.93 -2.61
C ALA A 95 10.19 2.56 -2.46
N CYS A 96 10.66 1.58 -3.22
CA CYS A 96 12.06 1.16 -3.21
C CYS A 96 12.99 2.18 -3.84
N ALA A 97 12.52 2.95 -4.82
CA ALA A 97 13.19 4.10 -5.40
C ALA A 97 13.26 5.30 -4.43
N MET A 98 12.44 5.34 -3.37
CA MET A 98 12.66 6.25 -2.24
C MET A 98 13.97 5.93 -1.53
N THR A 99 15.06 6.47 -2.08
CA THR A 99 16.35 6.53 -1.43
C THR A 99 16.70 8.01 -1.22
N ALA A 100 16.92 8.36 0.04
CA ALA A 100 17.66 9.53 0.53
C ALA A 100 17.05 10.94 0.55
N SER A 101 15.98 11.27 -0.18
CA SER A 101 15.38 12.62 -0.10
C SER A 101 13.94 12.58 0.39
N ALA A 102 13.75 12.95 1.65
CA ALA A 102 12.44 13.14 2.26
C ALA A 102 11.54 14.03 1.39
N GLY A 103 10.33 13.54 1.13
CA GLY A 103 9.20 14.38 0.71
C GLY A 103 8.87 14.32 -0.77
N ARG A 104 7.94 13.41 -1.10
CA ARG A 104 7.00 13.34 -2.26
C ARG A 104 7.22 12.06 -3.05
N MET A 105 6.45 11.02 -2.70
CA MET A 105 6.19 9.92 -3.62
C MET A 105 4.89 10.11 -4.38
N ALA A 106 4.89 9.57 -5.58
CA ALA A 106 4.04 9.90 -6.71
C ALA A 106 2.58 9.50 -6.53
N ARG A 107 1.69 10.29 -7.14
CA ARG A 107 0.36 9.83 -7.53
C ARG A 107 0.55 8.79 -8.63
N ALA A 108 0.19 7.53 -8.36
CA ALA A 108 -0.23 6.64 -9.43
C ALA A 108 -1.59 7.16 -9.93
N ASN A 109 -1.62 7.61 -11.18
CA ASN A 109 -2.83 8.00 -11.90
C ASN A 109 -3.52 6.77 -12.47
#